data_AF-A0A0D8BCG4-F1
#
_entry.id   AF-A0A0D8BCG4-F1
#
_cell.length_a   1.000
_cell.length_b   1.000
_cell.length_c   1.000
_cell.angle_alpha   90.00
_cell.angle_beta   90.00
_cell.angle_gamma   90.00
#
_symmetry.space_group_name_H-M   'P 1'
#
loop_
_entity.id
_entity.type
_entity.pdbx_description
1 polymer ?
#
loop_
_entity_poly.entity_id
_entity_poly.type
_entity_poly.pdbx_seq_one_letter_code
_entity_poly.pdbx_strand_id
1 'polypeptide(L)'
;MGTTQMETLNVRRPRTGVALVTLERPERLNALNRPMLRELREVAEELATDASVRAVVLTGAGRGFCSGYDLDGAAEFATLGPTGGLALQDMANRTLHALHTLPQPLIAAVGGPAIGGGVSLALVADIRIAAVDALFQVAFVRIGMSGGDLGASWLLPRIVGRGLAAELMYTARPVGAEEAVRIGLANRAVPTASLLDTALDLAGQIAVHPPLGVQLSKRALQASTDSPSLWSALETEARGQALLMGHPDTAQAIAALRESLAAGRASNGRASQDRASQDRASQDRASQG
;
A
#
# COMPACT_ATOMS: atom_id res chain seq x y z
N MET A 1 -4.86 12.71 -18.83
CA MET A 1 -4.95 12.06 -17.50
C MET A 1 -6.41 12.14 -17.06
N GLY A 2 -7.09 11.00 -16.92
CA GLY A 2 -8.50 10.96 -16.54
C GLY A 2 -8.72 11.30 -15.07
N THR A 3 -9.84 11.96 -14.77
CA THR A 3 -10.34 12.17 -13.40
C THR A 3 -11.77 11.65 -13.38
N THR A 4 -12.09 10.78 -12.42
CA THR A 4 -13.45 10.30 -12.17
C THR A 4 -13.86 10.80 -10.80
N GLN A 5 -14.83 11.70 -10.77
CA GLN A 5 -15.42 12.23 -9.54
C GLN A 5 -16.69 11.44 -9.23
N MET A 6 -16.79 10.89 -8.03
CA MET A 6 -17.99 10.22 -7.51
C MET A 6 -18.60 11.04 -6.35
N GLU A 7 -19.59 10.50 -5.66
CA GLU A 7 -20.25 11.19 -4.53
C GLU A 7 -19.27 11.39 -3.37
N THR A 8 -18.46 10.38 -3.06
CA THR A 8 -17.59 10.36 -1.89
C THR A 8 -16.13 10.04 -2.19
N LEU A 9 -15.80 9.77 -3.46
CA LEU A 9 -14.45 9.47 -3.92
C LEU A 9 -14.02 10.35 -5.10
N ASN A 10 -12.71 10.54 -5.23
CA ASN A 10 -12.08 11.11 -6.40
C ASN A 10 -10.94 10.21 -6.88
N VAL A 11 -10.99 9.76 -8.14
CA VAL A 11 -9.97 8.91 -8.76
C VAL A 11 -9.21 9.68 -9.83
N ARG A 12 -7.89 9.79 -9.68
CA ARG A 12 -6.99 10.51 -10.59
C ARG A 12 -5.84 9.64 -11.06
N ARG A 13 -5.20 10.03 -12.17
CA ARG A 13 -3.97 9.37 -12.68
C ARG A 13 -2.82 10.36 -12.78
N PRO A 14 -2.18 10.72 -11.65
CA PRO A 14 -1.15 11.76 -11.64
C PRO A 14 0.18 11.30 -12.28
N ARG A 15 0.40 9.99 -12.42
CA ARG A 15 1.61 9.40 -13.02
C ARG A 15 1.25 8.22 -13.90
N THR A 16 2.10 7.92 -14.88
CA THR A 16 1.92 6.74 -15.75
C THR A 16 1.87 5.47 -14.91
N GLY A 17 0.83 4.65 -15.11
CA GLY A 17 0.66 3.40 -14.36
C GLY A 17 0.19 3.56 -12.92
N VAL A 18 -0.12 4.77 -12.44
CA VAL A 18 -0.53 5.00 -11.05
C VAL A 18 -1.94 5.57 -10.98
N ALA A 19 -2.81 4.89 -10.24
CA ALA A 19 -4.11 5.42 -9.85
C ALA A 19 -4.03 6.00 -8.43
N LEU A 20 -4.59 7.18 -8.23
CA LEU A 20 -4.76 7.84 -6.94
C LEU A 20 -6.25 7.85 -6.60
N VAL A 21 -6.64 7.11 -5.57
CA VAL A 21 -7.98 7.08 -5.00
C VAL A 21 -7.97 7.96 -3.74
N THR A 22 -8.80 8.99 -3.74
CA THR A 22 -8.94 9.94 -2.63
C THR A 22 -10.32 9.80 -2.02
N LEU A 23 -10.39 9.55 -0.71
CA LEU A 23 -11.62 9.66 0.06
C LEU A 23 -11.97 11.15 0.15
N GLU A 24 -13.15 11.54 -0.32
CA GLU A 24 -13.52 12.93 -0.61
C GLU A 24 -14.74 13.36 0.22
N ARG A 25 -14.63 13.21 1.55
CA ARG A 25 -15.56 13.77 2.55
C ARG A 25 -14.79 14.51 3.65
N PRO A 26 -13.93 15.49 3.32
CA PRO A 26 -12.98 16.09 4.26
C PRO A 26 -13.65 16.78 5.47
N GLU A 27 -14.86 17.32 5.28
CA GLU A 27 -15.69 17.94 6.31
C GLU A 27 -16.15 16.95 7.40
N ARG A 28 -16.17 15.65 7.07
CA ARG A 28 -16.46 14.55 8.00
C ARG A 28 -15.23 13.68 8.28
N LEU A 29 -14.01 14.20 8.10
CA LEU A 29 -12.77 13.43 8.25
C LEU A 29 -12.76 12.13 7.43
N ASN A 30 -13.40 12.15 6.27
CA ASN A 30 -13.53 11.00 5.39
C ASN A 30 -14.16 9.79 6.08
N ALA A 31 -15.13 10.03 6.98
CA ALA A 31 -15.88 8.96 7.62
C ALA A 31 -16.57 8.07 6.57
N LEU A 32 -16.56 6.77 6.80
CA LEU A 32 -17.22 5.77 5.98
C LEU A 32 -18.72 5.86 6.14
N ASN A 33 -19.43 5.89 5.01
CA ASN A 33 -20.87 5.69 4.93
C ASN A 33 -21.18 4.62 3.88
N ARG A 34 -22.45 4.25 3.73
CA ARG A 34 -22.86 3.23 2.75
C ARG A 34 -22.49 3.60 1.30
N PRO A 35 -22.68 4.84 0.82
CA PRO A 35 -22.17 5.28 -0.48
C PRO A 35 -20.66 5.02 -0.65
N MET A 36 -19.82 5.50 0.27
CA MET A 36 -18.36 5.33 0.17
C MET A 36 -17.93 3.87 0.16
N LEU A 37 -18.58 3.01 0.93
CA LEU A 37 -18.29 1.57 0.89
C LEU A 37 -18.60 0.98 -0.49
N ARG A 38 -19.75 1.32 -1.10
CA ARG A 38 -20.06 0.88 -2.46
C ARG A 38 -19.08 1.43 -3.49
N GLU A 39 -18.81 2.73 -3.46
CA GLU A 39 -17.90 3.38 -4.41
C GLU A 39 -16.48 2.82 -4.30
N LEU A 40 -15.98 2.56 -3.08
CA LEU A 40 -14.66 1.95 -2.88
C LEU A 40 -14.59 0.56 -3.50
N ARG A 41 -15.66 -0.23 -3.37
CA ARG A 41 -15.75 -1.56 -3.99
C ARG A 41 -15.78 -1.45 -5.51
N GLU A 42 -16.63 -0.58 -6.05
CA GLU A 42 -16.75 -0.34 -7.50
C GLU A 42 -15.39 0.10 -8.09
N VAL A 43 -14.73 1.07 -7.46
CA VAL A 43 -13.38 1.51 -7.88
C VAL A 43 -12.36 0.38 -7.78
N ALA A 44 -12.39 -0.45 -6.74
CA ALA A 44 -11.48 -1.58 -6.63
C ALA A 44 -11.71 -2.61 -7.75
N GLU A 45 -12.97 -2.92 -8.06
CA GLU A 45 -13.36 -3.86 -9.14
C GLU A 45 -12.97 -3.32 -10.52
N GLU A 46 -13.18 -2.03 -10.78
CA GLU A 46 -12.73 -1.37 -12.01
C GLU A 46 -11.21 -1.41 -12.14
N LEU A 47 -10.48 -0.99 -11.10
CA LEU A 47 -9.02 -0.97 -11.11
C LEU A 47 -8.44 -2.38 -11.27
N ALA A 48 -9.06 -3.41 -10.69
CA ALA A 48 -8.58 -4.78 -10.79
C ALA A 48 -8.51 -5.30 -12.25
N THR A 49 -9.33 -4.75 -13.15
CA THR A 49 -9.37 -5.15 -14.56
C THR A 49 -8.68 -4.17 -15.50
N ASP A 50 -8.22 -3.02 -14.98
CA ASP A 50 -7.52 -2.01 -15.78
C ASP A 50 -6.02 -2.32 -15.91
N ALA A 51 -5.64 -2.88 -17.05
CA ALA A 51 -4.26 -3.21 -17.40
C ALA A 51 -3.33 -1.98 -17.50
N SER A 52 -3.86 -0.77 -17.60
CA SER A 52 -3.06 0.46 -17.60
C SER A 52 -2.65 0.91 -16.20
N VAL A 53 -3.24 0.36 -15.13
CA VAL A 53 -2.88 0.64 -13.73
C VAL A 53 -1.95 -0.44 -13.21
N ARG A 54 -0.82 -0.02 -12.66
CA ARG A 54 0.27 -0.87 -12.15
C ARG A 54 0.46 -0.75 -10.64
N ALA A 55 0.07 0.38 -10.05
CA ALA A 55 0.04 0.61 -8.61
C ALA A 55 -1.11 1.55 -8.25
N VAL A 56 -1.64 1.40 -7.03
CA VAL A 56 -2.75 2.22 -6.50
C VAL A 56 -2.28 2.93 -5.23
N VAL A 57 -2.59 4.22 -5.11
CA VAL A 57 -2.43 4.99 -3.88
C VAL A 57 -3.81 5.35 -3.35
N LEU A 58 -4.08 5.02 -2.09
CA LEU A 58 -5.28 5.42 -1.35
C LEU A 58 -4.92 6.49 -0.32
N THR A 59 -5.64 7.61 -0.30
CA THR A 59 -5.47 8.68 0.68
C THR A 59 -6.81 9.34 1.03
N GLY A 60 -6.82 10.25 2.01
CA GLY A 60 -7.99 11.04 2.36
C GLY A 60 -7.78 12.53 2.07
N ALA A 61 -8.81 13.21 1.59
CA ALA A 61 -8.79 14.65 1.38
C ALA A 61 -8.77 15.40 2.73
N GLY A 62 -8.13 16.56 2.75
CA GLY A 62 -8.13 17.45 3.91
C GLY A 62 -7.28 16.94 5.08
N ARG A 63 -7.84 17.03 6.28
CA ARG A 63 -7.08 16.94 7.55
C ARG A 63 -6.97 15.53 8.14
N GLY A 64 -7.44 14.49 7.44
CA GLY A 64 -7.45 13.13 7.97
C GLY A 64 -7.64 12.08 6.89
N PHE A 65 -7.09 10.89 7.13
CA PHE A 65 -7.22 9.77 6.23
C PHE A 65 -8.65 9.23 6.24
N CYS A 66 -9.12 8.74 7.39
CA CYS A 66 -10.48 8.25 7.59
C CYS A 66 -10.77 8.07 9.08
N SER A 67 -11.81 8.72 9.61
CA SER A 67 -12.18 8.61 11.04
C SER A 67 -13.00 7.37 11.40
N GLY A 68 -13.25 6.44 10.48
CA GLY A 68 -14.08 5.26 10.69
C GLY A 68 -15.51 5.46 10.23
N TYR A 69 -16.47 4.69 10.75
CA TYR A 69 -17.88 4.81 10.34
C TYR A 69 -18.49 6.13 10.80
N ASP A 70 -19.31 6.74 9.94
CA ASP A 70 -19.98 8.00 10.20
C ASP A 70 -20.92 7.86 11.41
N LEU A 71 -20.75 8.74 12.40
CA LEU A 71 -21.52 8.69 13.65
C LEU A 71 -23.00 9.00 13.42
N ASP A 72 -23.32 9.83 12.42
CA ASP A 72 -24.72 10.10 12.04
C ASP A 72 -25.37 8.82 11.47
N GLY A 73 -24.58 8.00 10.78
CA GLY A 73 -24.99 6.67 10.32
C GLY A 73 -25.05 5.65 11.46
N ALA A 74 -24.16 5.73 12.45
CA ALA A 74 -24.07 4.78 13.56
C ALA A 74 -25.32 4.76 14.46
N ALA A 75 -26.17 5.79 14.40
CA ALA A 75 -27.50 5.76 15.04
C ALA A 75 -28.34 4.55 14.58
N GLU A 76 -28.13 4.07 13.34
CA GLU A 76 -28.81 2.88 12.81
C GLU A 76 -28.43 1.59 13.56
N PHE A 77 -27.26 1.54 14.21
CA PHE A 77 -26.78 0.34 14.90
C PHE A 77 -27.70 -0.11 16.02
N ALA A 78 -28.38 0.84 16.68
CA ALA A 78 -29.34 0.54 17.74
C ALA A 78 -30.60 -0.20 17.23
N THR A 79 -30.90 -0.08 15.93
CA THR A 79 -32.18 -0.55 15.35
C THR A 79 -32.02 -1.59 14.23
N LEU A 80 -30.81 -1.82 13.70
CA LEU A 80 -30.57 -2.75 12.59
C LEU A 80 -30.96 -4.21 12.89
N GLY A 81 -30.81 -4.63 14.15
CA GLY A 81 -30.89 -6.03 14.55
C GLY A 81 -29.84 -6.93 13.87
N PRO A 82 -29.83 -8.24 14.15
CA PRO A 82 -28.80 -9.16 13.63
C PRO A 82 -28.76 -9.23 12.09
N THR A 83 -29.91 -9.26 11.42
CA THR A 83 -29.98 -9.34 9.96
C THR A 83 -29.47 -8.08 9.28
N GLY A 84 -29.90 -6.90 9.75
CA GLY A 84 -29.40 -5.62 9.22
C GLY A 84 -27.92 -5.41 9.49
N GLY A 85 -27.47 -5.79 10.70
CA GLY A 85 -26.06 -5.76 11.08
C GLY A 85 -25.21 -6.66 10.19
N LEU A 86 -25.66 -7.88 9.92
CA LEU A 86 -24.95 -8.81 9.03
C LEU A 86 -24.86 -8.27 7.60
N ALA A 87 -25.93 -7.67 7.08
CA ALA A 87 -25.92 -7.07 5.74
C ALA A 87 -24.94 -5.88 5.63
N LEU A 88 -24.88 -5.02 6.66
CA LEU A 88 -23.92 -3.93 6.72
C LEU A 88 -22.48 -4.45 6.80
N GLN A 89 -22.23 -5.45 7.65
CA GLN A 89 -20.91 -6.08 7.80
C GLN A 89 -20.48 -6.77 6.51
N ASP A 90 -21.36 -7.48 5.80
CA ASP A 90 -21.04 -8.11 4.51
C ASP A 90 -20.66 -7.07 3.46
N MET A 91 -21.38 -5.95 3.37
CA MET A 91 -21.04 -4.85 2.47
C MET A 91 -19.64 -4.29 2.78
N ALA A 92 -19.34 -4.00 4.04
CA ALA A 92 -18.05 -3.48 4.45
C ALA A 92 -16.91 -4.49 4.22
N ASN A 93 -17.13 -5.77 4.56
CA ASN A 93 -16.16 -6.85 4.36
C ASN A 93 -15.84 -7.05 2.87
N ARG A 94 -16.84 -7.06 1.99
CA ARG A 94 -16.61 -7.15 0.53
C ARG A 94 -15.79 -5.99 0.00
N THR A 95 -16.03 -4.80 0.52
CA THR A 95 -15.29 -3.58 0.14
C THR A 95 -13.81 -3.71 0.51
N LEU A 96 -13.52 -4.03 1.77
CA LEU A 96 -12.14 -4.19 2.24
C LEU A 96 -11.43 -5.38 1.57
N HIS A 97 -12.16 -6.47 1.32
CA HIS A 97 -11.62 -7.62 0.61
C HIS A 97 -11.25 -7.27 -0.83
N ALA A 98 -12.08 -6.51 -1.56
CA ALA A 98 -11.78 -6.07 -2.92
C ALA A 98 -10.51 -5.21 -2.97
N LEU A 99 -10.33 -4.30 -2.01
CA LEU A 99 -9.11 -3.48 -1.89
C LEU A 99 -7.88 -4.35 -1.58
N HIS A 100 -7.99 -5.27 -0.62
CA HIS A 100 -6.88 -6.14 -0.22
C HIS A 100 -6.42 -7.04 -1.37
N THR A 101 -7.36 -7.56 -2.15
CA THR A 101 -7.10 -8.54 -3.23
C THR A 101 -6.89 -7.92 -4.60
N LEU A 102 -6.77 -6.59 -4.69
CA LEU A 102 -6.32 -5.90 -5.91
C LEU A 102 -5.06 -6.59 -6.47
N PRO A 103 -5.01 -6.91 -7.77
CA PRO A 103 -3.80 -7.43 -8.40
C PRO A 103 -2.62 -6.47 -8.24
N GLN A 104 -2.87 -5.16 -8.39
CA GLN A 104 -1.87 -4.12 -8.20
C GLN A 104 -1.51 -3.92 -6.72
N PRO A 105 -0.26 -3.54 -6.41
CA PRO A 105 0.09 -3.07 -5.07
C PRO A 105 -0.71 -1.83 -4.68
N LEU A 106 -1.25 -1.85 -3.45
CA LEU A 106 -2.01 -0.78 -2.82
C LEU A 106 -1.15 -0.11 -1.75
N ILE A 107 -0.97 1.20 -1.87
CA ILE A 107 -0.23 2.04 -0.92
C ILE A 107 -1.24 2.95 -0.20
N ALA A 108 -1.31 2.88 1.13
CA ALA A 108 -2.04 3.85 1.92
C ALA A 108 -1.14 5.03 2.28
N ALA A 109 -1.50 6.23 1.85
CA ALA A 109 -0.88 7.49 2.25
C ALA A 109 -1.73 8.12 3.36
N VAL A 110 -1.31 7.93 4.61
CA VAL A 110 -2.08 8.23 5.81
C VAL A 110 -1.62 9.54 6.42
N GLY A 111 -2.43 10.60 6.28
CA GLY A 111 -2.28 11.87 6.98
C GLY A 111 -3.40 12.06 8.00
N GLY A 112 -3.10 12.62 9.18
CA GLY A 112 -4.08 12.76 10.25
C GLY A 112 -4.71 11.43 10.72
N PRO A 113 -5.96 11.43 11.23
CA PRO A 113 -6.58 10.25 11.83
C PRO A 113 -6.94 9.13 10.83
N ALA A 114 -6.55 7.91 11.18
CA ALA A 114 -7.02 6.63 10.66
C ALA A 114 -7.59 5.80 11.83
N ILE A 115 -8.90 5.85 12.04
CA ILE A 115 -9.56 5.37 13.27
C ILE A 115 -10.66 4.36 12.94
N GLY A 116 -10.78 3.28 13.71
CA GLY A 116 -11.81 2.25 13.53
C GLY A 116 -11.79 1.66 12.11
N GLY A 117 -12.89 1.77 11.35
CA GLY A 117 -12.89 1.35 9.95
C GLY A 117 -11.82 2.02 9.08
N GLY A 118 -11.39 3.24 9.43
CA GLY A 118 -10.29 3.93 8.76
C GLY A 118 -8.92 3.32 9.00
N VAL A 119 -8.66 2.77 10.20
CA VAL A 119 -7.43 1.98 10.41
C VAL A 119 -7.51 0.68 9.62
N SER A 120 -8.68 0.03 9.55
CA SER A 120 -8.86 -1.17 8.73
C SER A 120 -8.60 -0.91 7.24
N LEU A 121 -9.02 0.24 6.70
CA LEU A 121 -8.66 0.66 5.33
C LEU A 121 -7.15 0.83 5.13
N ALA A 122 -6.42 1.33 6.13
CA ALA A 122 -4.97 1.41 6.04
C ALA A 122 -4.29 0.03 6.14
N LEU A 123 -4.86 -0.88 6.94
CA LEU A 123 -4.32 -2.23 7.15
C LEU A 123 -4.46 -3.12 5.91
N VAL A 124 -5.50 -2.95 5.08
CA VAL A 124 -5.67 -3.77 3.85
C VAL A 124 -4.64 -3.42 2.77
N ALA A 125 -4.02 -2.25 2.83
CA ALA A 125 -2.96 -1.84 1.93
C ALA A 125 -1.71 -2.71 2.11
N ASP A 126 -0.94 -2.89 1.04
CA ASP A 126 0.33 -3.63 1.10
C ASP A 126 1.41 -2.79 1.82
N ILE A 127 1.38 -1.48 1.61
CA ILE A 127 2.36 -0.51 2.12
C ILE A 127 1.63 0.67 2.76
N ARG A 128 2.16 1.19 3.87
CA ARG A 128 1.65 2.38 4.56
C ARG A 128 2.75 3.43 4.68
N ILE A 129 2.48 4.63 4.15
CA ILE A 129 3.29 5.83 4.36
C ILE A 129 2.51 6.73 5.31
N ALA A 130 3.10 7.07 6.44
CA ALA A 130 2.49 7.94 7.44
C ALA A 130 3.03 9.36 7.31
N ALA A 131 2.17 10.37 7.38
CA ALA A 131 2.62 11.71 7.69
C ALA A 131 2.97 11.84 9.18
N VAL A 132 3.77 12.83 9.56
CA VAL A 132 4.14 13.09 10.97
C VAL A 132 2.93 13.30 11.89
N ASP A 133 1.81 13.80 11.34
CA ASP A 133 0.54 14.01 12.05
C ASP A 133 -0.40 12.79 11.97
N ALA A 134 0.04 11.66 11.40
CA ALA A 134 -0.77 10.45 11.33
C ALA A 134 -1.06 9.86 12.71
N LEU A 135 -2.30 9.41 12.90
CA LEU A 135 -2.79 8.78 14.12
C LEU A 135 -3.56 7.52 13.77
N PHE A 136 -3.03 6.35 14.12
CA PHE A 136 -3.69 5.06 13.92
C PHE A 136 -4.39 4.61 15.21
N GLN A 137 -5.64 4.16 15.11
CA GLN A 137 -6.37 3.73 16.32
C GLN A 137 -7.43 2.66 16.03
N VAL A 138 -7.28 1.49 16.64
CA VAL A 138 -8.27 0.40 16.60
C VAL A 138 -9.36 0.69 17.66
N ALA A 139 -10.29 1.58 17.33
CA ALA A 139 -11.19 2.19 18.31
C ALA A 139 -12.50 1.43 18.60
N PHE A 140 -12.75 0.26 18.00
CA PHE A 140 -14.04 -0.44 18.05
C PHE A 140 -14.53 -0.71 19.50
N VAL A 141 -13.63 -1.11 20.41
CA VAL A 141 -13.99 -1.39 21.81
C VAL A 141 -14.48 -0.16 22.58
N ARG A 142 -14.14 1.06 22.14
CA ARG A 142 -14.61 2.30 22.76
C ARG A 142 -16.11 2.53 22.58
N ILE A 143 -16.72 1.90 21.58
CA ILE A 143 -18.16 1.96 21.30
C ILE A 143 -18.87 0.64 21.61
N GLY A 144 -18.24 -0.24 22.38
CA GLY A 144 -18.82 -1.54 22.77
C GLY A 144 -18.77 -2.61 21.68
N MET A 145 -18.02 -2.38 20.59
CA MET A 145 -17.87 -3.34 19.49
C MET A 145 -16.57 -4.15 19.64
N SER A 146 -16.52 -5.34 19.02
CA SER A 146 -15.31 -6.15 19.00
C SER A 146 -14.19 -5.46 18.22
N GLY A 147 -12.95 -5.53 18.72
CA GLY A 147 -11.77 -5.11 17.97
C GLY A 147 -11.51 -5.98 16.72
N GLY A 148 -12.07 -7.19 16.69
CA GLY A 148 -11.98 -8.10 15.55
C GLY A 148 -12.99 -7.78 14.47
N ASP A 149 -12.87 -6.59 13.90
CA ASP A 149 -13.77 -6.07 12.87
C ASP A 149 -12.98 -5.67 11.61
N LEU A 150 -13.64 -5.75 10.45
CA LEU A 150 -13.10 -5.27 9.17
C LEU A 150 -11.66 -5.77 8.88
N GLY A 151 -11.38 -7.04 9.18
CA GLY A 151 -10.09 -7.69 8.97
C GLY A 151 -8.99 -7.34 9.99
N ALA A 152 -9.23 -6.46 10.96
CA ALA A 152 -8.21 -6.00 11.91
C ALA A 152 -7.62 -7.16 12.75
N SER A 153 -8.44 -8.11 13.18
CA SER A 153 -7.99 -9.31 13.92
C SER A 153 -7.13 -10.28 13.10
N TRP A 154 -7.16 -10.19 11.77
CA TRP A 154 -6.33 -11.01 10.89
C TRP A 154 -5.06 -10.24 10.49
N LEU A 155 -5.21 -9.00 9.99
CA LEU A 155 -4.14 -8.16 9.45
C LEU A 155 -3.19 -7.64 10.53
N LEU A 156 -3.71 -7.00 11.59
CA LEU A 156 -2.88 -6.33 12.58
C LEU A 156 -1.86 -7.26 13.25
N PRO A 157 -2.23 -8.46 13.77
CA PRO A 157 -1.24 -9.33 14.39
C PRO A 157 -0.18 -9.87 13.42
N ARG A 158 -0.45 -9.88 12.11
CA ARG A 158 0.53 -10.25 11.08
C ARG A 158 1.49 -9.10 10.75
N ILE A 159 1.07 -7.85 11.00
CA ILE A 159 1.88 -6.66 10.78
C ILE A 159 2.75 -6.33 11.99
N VAL A 160 2.17 -6.32 13.19
CA VAL A 160 2.84 -5.83 14.43
C VAL A 160 3.10 -6.94 15.46
N GLY A 161 2.73 -8.18 15.15
CA GLY A 161 2.77 -9.29 16.09
C GLY A 161 1.55 -9.35 17.01
N ARG A 162 1.20 -10.56 17.47
CA ARG A 162 -0.03 -10.83 18.24
C ARG A 162 -0.11 -10.06 19.56
N GLY A 163 0.99 -9.97 20.31
CA GLY A 163 1.01 -9.32 21.63
C GLY A 163 0.66 -7.84 21.54
N LEU A 164 1.33 -7.12 20.65
CA LEU A 164 1.08 -5.70 20.44
C LEU A 164 -0.29 -5.46 19.78
N ALA A 165 -0.71 -6.30 18.84
CA ALA A 165 -2.06 -6.22 18.29
C ALA A 165 -3.13 -6.31 19.38
N ALA A 166 -2.98 -7.24 20.34
CA ALA A 166 -3.89 -7.36 21.47
C ALA A 166 -3.91 -6.09 22.34
N GLU A 167 -2.75 -5.52 22.66
CA GLU A 167 -2.65 -4.25 23.39
C GLU A 167 -3.42 -3.14 22.67
N LEU A 168 -3.17 -2.93 21.38
CA LEU A 168 -3.81 -1.88 20.59
C LEU A 168 -5.33 -2.09 20.46
N MET A 169 -5.77 -3.34 20.26
CA MET A 169 -7.18 -3.69 20.11
C MET A 169 -7.97 -3.59 21.42
N TYR A 170 -7.36 -3.94 22.56
CA TYR A 170 -8.05 -3.95 23.86
C TYR A 170 -8.06 -2.59 24.53
N THR A 171 -6.97 -1.83 24.39
CA THR A 171 -6.86 -0.49 24.99
C THR A 171 -7.46 0.59 24.09
N ALA A 172 -7.59 0.32 22.79
CA ALA A 172 -7.91 1.31 21.77
C ALA A 172 -7.02 2.57 21.88
N ARG A 173 -5.78 2.45 22.37
CA ARG A 173 -4.88 3.60 22.45
C ARG A 173 -4.47 4.05 21.04
N PRO A 174 -4.26 5.36 20.82
CA PRO A 174 -3.70 5.83 19.57
C PRO A 174 -2.23 5.43 19.42
N VAL A 175 -1.80 5.33 18.16
CA VAL A 175 -0.41 5.14 17.74
C VAL A 175 -0.05 6.27 16.78
N GLY A 176 0.91 7.10 17.17
CA GLY A 176 1.45 8.18 16.32
C GLY A 176 2.43 7.64 15.27
N ALA A 177 2.79 8.48 14.30
CA ALA A 177 3.62 8.11 13.15
C ALA A 177 4.98 7.47 13.51
N GLU A 178 5.69 8.02 14.49
CA GLU A 178 7.00 7.50 14.92
C GLU A 178 6.88 6.09 15.51
N GLU A 179 5.93 5.89 16.42
CA GLU A 179 5.65 4.57 16.97
C GLU A 179 5.18 3.62 15.87
N ALA A 180 4.32 4.06 14.96
CA ALA A 180 3.82 3.25 13.85
C ALA A 180 4.97 2.66 13.02
N VAL A 181 6.03 3.43 12.75
CA VAL A 181 7.23 2.93 12.07
C VAL A 181 7.99 1.95 12.96
N ARG A 182 8.23 2.29 14.22
CA ARG A 182 8.98 1.47 15.18
C ARG A 182 8.38 0.07 15.34
N ILE A 183 7.05 -0.05 15.30
CA ILE A 183 6.34 -1.31 15.49
C ILE A 183 6.00 -2.04 14.18
N GLY A 184 6.38 -1.49 13.02
CA GLY A 184 6.10 -2.07 11.71
C GLY A 184 4.68 -1.78 11.16
N LEU A 185 3.87 -0.99 11.86
CA LEU A 185 2.54 -0.58 11.39
C LEU A 185 2.62 0.32 10.16
N ALA A 186 3.64 1.17 10.05
CA ALA A 186 3.93 1.97 8.85
C ALA A 186 5.34 1.71 8.34
N ASN A 187 5.54 1.80 7.02
CA ASN A 187 6.85 1.57 6.40
C ASN A 187 7.79 2.76 6.57
N ARG A 188 7.26 3.98 6.69
CA ARG A 188 8.01 5.21 6.99
C ARG A 188 7.06 6.33 7.43
N ALA A 189 7.63 7.30 8.15
CA ALA A 189 6.99 8.56 8.50
C ALA A 189 7.68 9.71 7.75
N VAL A 190 6.91 10.63 7.18
CA VAL A 190 7.41 11.77 6.38
C VAL A 190 6.68 13.07 6.75
N PRO A 191 7.23 14.26 6.45
CA PRO A 191 6.51 15.52 6.63
C PRO A 191 5.15 15.48 5.91
N THR A 192 4.10 16.03 6.52
CA THR A 192 2.73 16.00 5.97
C THR A 192 2.65 16.57 4.55
N ALA A 193 3.38 17.67 4.29
CA ALA A 193 3.47 18.29 2.97
C ALA A 193 4.09 17.37 1.90
N SER A 194 4.88 16.37 2.29
CA SER A 194 5.56 15.43 1.39
C SER A 194 4.86 14.07 1.29
N LEU A 195 3.76 13.86 2.03
CA LEU A 195 3.08 12.57 2.13
C LEU A 195 2.67 12.02 0.76
N LEU A 196 1.89 12.81 0.01
CA LEU A 196 1.31 12.36 -1.26
C LEU A 196 2.40 12.14 -2.30
N ASP A 197 3.36 13.07 -2.43
CA ASP A 197 4.46 12.94 -3.38
C ASP A 197 5.32 11.70 -3.07
N THR A 198 5.61 11.44 -1.79
CA THR A 198 6.35 10.23 -1.37
C THR A 198 5.61 8.95 -1.76
N ALA A 199 4.29 8.89 -1.55
CA ALA A 199 3.48 7.73 -1.91
C ALA A 199 3.42 7.54 -3.44
N LEU A 200 3.29 8.63 -4.19
CA LEU A 200 3.28 8.60 -5.66
C LEU A 200 4.66 8.27 -6.25
N ASP A 201 5.76 8.70 -5.62
CA ASP A 201 7.13 8.30 -5.96
C ASP A 201 7.32 6.80 -5.79
N LEU A 202 6.88 6.25 -4.66
CA LEU A 202 6.95 4.82 -4.42
C LEU A 202 6.07 4.03 -5.41
N ALA A 203 4.86 4.49 -5.67
CA ALA A 203 3.98 3.90 -6.68
C ALA A 203 4.63 3.94 -8.07
N GLY A 204 5.31 5.04 -8.42
CA GLY A 204 6.06 5.18 -9.66
C GLY A 204 7.21 4.18 -9.77
N GLN A 205 7.96 3.96 -8.69
CA GLN A 205 9.03 2.95 -8.63
C GLN A 205 8.50 1.53 -8.83
N ILE A 206 7.27 1.24 -8.36
CA ILE A 206 6.62 -0.05 -8.62
C ILE A 206 6.17 -0.13 -10.10
N ALA A 207 5.56 0.95 -10.61
CA ALA A 207 4.94 0.98 -11.93
C ALA A 207 5.92 0.82 -13.11
N VAL A 208 7.23 1.06 -12.92
CA VAL A 208 8.23 0.82 -13.99
C VAL A 208 8.44 -0.66 -14.29
N HIS A 209 8.09 -1.57 -13.36
CA HIS A 209 8.30 -2.99 -13.54
C HIS A 209 7.18 -3.65 -14.38
N PRO A 210 7.46 -4.80 -15.03
CA PRO A 210 6.43 -5.63 -15.64
C PRO A 210 5.31 -5.99 -14.64
N PRO A 211 4.04 -5.69 -14.97
CA PRO A 211 2.94 -5.77 -14.01
C PRO A 211 2.71 -7.20 -13.50
N LEU A 212 2.77 -8.20 -14.38
CA LEU A 212 2.48 -9.59 -13.99
C LEU A 212 3.45 -10.11 -12.92
N GLY A 213 4.73 -9.75 -13.00
CA GLY A 213 5.72 -10.13 -11.99
C GLY A 213 5.43 -9.53 -10.62
N VAL A 214 5.03 -8.26 -10.58
CA VAL A 214 4.64 -7.56 -9.35
C VAL A 214 3.35 -8.15 -8.77
N GLN A 215 2.33 -8.37 -9.61
CA GLN A 215 1.04 -8.95 -9.21
C GLN A 215 1.20 -10.35 -8.60
N LEU A 216 2.00 -11.22 -9.25
CA LEU A 216 2.29 -12.57 -8.73
C LEU A 216 3.12 -12.52 -7.44
N SER A 217 4.01 -11.53 -7.29
CA SER A 217 4.76 -11.32 -6.04
C SER A 217 3.82 -10.94 -4.88
N LYS A 218 2.88 -10.01 -5.11
CA LYS A 218 1.83 -9.67 -4.13
C LYS A 218 0.99 -10.90 -3.76
N ARG A 219 0.55 -11.67 -4.76
CA ARG A 219 -0.24 -12.89 -4.54
C ARG A 219 0.53 -13.95 -3.74
N ALA A 220 1.82 -14.13 -4.02
CA ALA A 220 2.67 -15.04 -3.28
C ALA A 220 2.81 -14.61 -1.80
N LEU A 221 3.05 -13.32 -1.53
CA LEU A 221 3.10 -12.78 -0.17
C LEU A 221 1.79 -13.02 0.59
N GLN A 222 0.65 -12.69 -0.01
CA GLN A 222 -0.66 -12.89 0.61
C GLN A 222 -0.96 -14.38 0.85
N ALA A 223 -0.71 -15.26 -0.13
CA ALA A 223 -0.94 -16.69 0.03
C ALA A 223 0.02 -17.32 1.06
N SER A 224 1.28 -16.88 1.12
CA SER A 224 2.28 -17.40 2.05
C SER A 224 1.92 -17.14 3.52
N THR A 225 1.20 -16.05 3.77
CA THR A 225 0.77 -15.61 5.10
C THR A 225 -0.17 -16.60 5.78
N ASP A 226 -0.95 -17.35 5.00
CA ASP A 226 -1.86 -18.41 5.48
C ASP A 226 -1.40 -19.81 5.05
N SER A 227 -0.17 -19.93 4.53
CA SER A 227 0.33 -21.20 4.03
C SER A 227 0.55 -22.19 5.18
N PRO A 228 0.07 -23.44 5.06
CA PRO A 228 0.24 -24.44 6.12
C PRO A 228 1.67 -24.98 6.22
N SER A 229 2.52 -24.73 5.20
CA SER A 229 3.92 -25.16 5.19
C SER A 229 4.79 -24.33 4.25
N LEU A 230 6.11 -24.41 4.41
CA LEU A 230 7.06 -23.86 3.44
C LEU A 230 6.85 -24.47 2.04
N TRP A 231 6.60 -25.79 1.97
CA TRP A 231 6.40 -26.46 0.69
C TRP A 231 5.16 -25.93 -0.06
N SER A 232 4.06 -25.67 0.64
CA SER A 232 2.85 -25.08 0.05
C SER A 232 3.09 -23.67 -0.50
N ALA A 233 3.97 -22.88 0.15
CA ALA A 233 4.36 -21.57 -0.35
C ALA A 233 5.23 -21.69 -1.61
N LEU A 234 6.27 -22.53 -1.58
CA LEU A 234 7.15 -22.81 -2.73
C LEU A 234 6.38 -23.33 -3.95
N GLU A 235 5.39 -24.19 -3.73
CA GLU A 235 4.51 -24.69 -4.78
C GLU A 235 3.70 -23.56 -5.43
N THR A 236 3.20 -22.61 -4.64
CA THR A 236 2.49 -21.43 -5.16
C THR A 236 3.42 -20.54 -5.97
N GLU A 237 4.63 -20.29 -5.45
CA GLU A 237 5.67 -19.50 -6.11
C GLU A 237 6.13 -20.13 -7.42
N ALA A 238 6.36 -21.44 -7.45
CA ALA A 238 6.82 -22.18 -8.63
C ALA A 238 5.87 -22.01 -9.82
N ARG A 239 4.55 -22.05 -9.58
CA ARG A 239 3.53 -21.81 -10.62
C ARG A 239 3.60 -20.37 -11.15
N GLY A 240 3.76 -19.40 -10.27
CA GLY A 240 3.94 -17.99 -10.65
C GLY A 240 5.19 -17.78 -11.49
N GLN A 241 6.32 -18.36 -11.08
CA GLN A 241 7.58 -18.30 -11.83
C GLN A 241 7.47 -18.98 -13.20
N ALA A 242 6.87 -20.17 -13.27
CA ALA A 242 6.68 -20.89 -14.53
C ALA A 242 5.84 -20.10 -15.55
N LEU A 243 4.82 -19.36 -15.10
CA LEU A 243 4.04 -18.47 -15.97
C LEU A 243 4.86 -17.29 -16.53
N LEU A 244 5.83 -16.80 -15.76
CA LEU A 244 6.68 -15.68 -16.16
C LEU A 244 7.85 -16.12 -17.06
N MET A 245 8.31 -17.37 -16.93
CA MET A 245 9.35 -17.94 -17.79
C MET A 245 8.85 -18.03 -19.23
N GLY A 246 9.49 -17.28 -20.13
CA GLY A 246 9.08 -17.18 -21.54
C GLY A 246 8.05 -16.08 -21.83
N HIS A 247 7.58 -15.34 -20.82
CA HIS A 247 6.74 -14.16 -21.04
C HIS A 247 7.54 -13.03 -21.73
N PRO A 248 6.97 -12.30 -22.72
CA PRO A 248 7.67 -11.24 -23.44
C PRO A 248 8.30 -10.17 -22.53
N ASP A 249 7.55 -9.71 -21.53
CA ASP A 249 8.07 -8.71 -20.58
C ASP A 249 9.28 -9.20 -19.79
N THR A 250 9.31 -10.50 -19.44
CA THR A 250 10.45 -11.12 -18.76
C THR A 250 11.68 -11.10 -19.67
N ALA A 251 11.51 -11.48 -20.95
CA ALA A 251 12.59 -11.46 -21.93
C ALA A 251 13.13 -10.04 -22.14
N GLN A 252 12.24 -9.05 -22.26
CA GLN A 252 12.61 -7.64 -22.41
C GLN A 252 13.35 -7.11 -21.17
N ALA A 253 12.86 -7.40 -19.97
CA ALA A 253 13.48 -6.96 -18.73
C ALA A 253 14.89 -7.57 -18.55
N ILE A 254 15.07 -8.85 -18.90
CA ILE A 254 16.39 -9.51 -18.87
C ILE A 254 17.34 -8.86 -19.88
N ALA A 255 16.89 -8.56 -21.09
CA ALA A 255 17.69 -7.89 -22.11
C ALA A 255 18.16 -6.50 -21.64
N ALA A 256 17.23 -5.68 -21.14
CA ALA A 256 17.53 -4.34 -20.61
C ALA A 256 18.52 -4.40 -19.44
N LEU A 257 18.37 -5.36 -18.53
CA LEU A 257 19.31 -5.56 -17.43
C LEU A 257 20.72 -5.93 -17.93
N ARG A 258 20.82 -6.83 -18.92
CA ARG A 258 22.10 -7.22 -19.52
C ARG A 258 22.82 -6.02 -20.15
N GLU A 259 22.08 -5.16 -20.85
CA GLU A 259 22.61 -3.92 -21.45
C GLU A 259 23.10 -2.95 -20.38
N SER A 260 22.30 -2.70 -19.34
CA SER A 260 22.68 -1.83 -18.23
C SER A 260 23.95 -2.32 -17.51
N LEU A 261 24.05 -3.63 -17.24
CA LEU A 261 25.24 -4.24 -16.64
C LEU A 261 26.47 -4.20 -17.56
N ALA A 262 26.30 -4.21 -18.88
CA ALA A 262 27.39 -4.03 -19.83
C ALA A 262 27.88 -2.57 -19.84
N ALA A 263 26.95 -1.61 -19.86
CA ALA A 263 27.25 -0.18 -19.81
C ALA A 263 27.98 0.22 -18.51
N GLY A 264 27.53 -0.29 -17.36
CA GLY A 264 28.19 -0.05 -16.06
C GLY A 264 29.60 -0.63 -15.97
N ARG A 265 29.87 -1.76 -16.63
CA ARG A 265 31.23 -2.32 -16.73
C ARG A 265 32.12 -1.47 -17.62
N ALA A 266 31.59 -0.94 -18.72
CA ALA A 266 32.34 -0.07 -19.63
C ALA A 266 32.68 1.29 -19.00
N SER A 267 31.77 1.90 -18.24
CA SER A 267 32.04 3.16 -17.53
C SER A 267 33.08 2.99 -16.42
N ASN A 268 33.00 1.91 -15.64
CA ASN A 268 34.01 1.59 -14.63
C ASN A 268 35.38 1.26 -15.23
N GLY A 269 35.41 0.60 -16.40
CA GLY A 269 36.65 0.33 -17.14
C GLY A 269 37.32 1.59 -17.71
N ARG A 270 36.54 2.57 -18.17
CA ARG A 270 37.08 3.87 -18.61
C ARG A 270 37.60 4.69 -17.42
N ALA A 271 36.85 4.75 -16.33
CA ALA A 271 37.27 5.47 -15.12
C ALA A 271 38.55 4.90 -14.50
N SER A 272 38.78 3.59 -14.58
CA SER A 272 40.03 2.96 -14.11
C SER A 272 41.22 3.23 -15.04
N GLN A 273 41.01 3.27 -16.36
CA GLN A 273 42.04 3.64 -17.33
C GLN A 273 42.43 5.13 -17.24
N ASP A 274 41.47 6.02 -17.01
CA ASP A 274 41.73 7.45 -16.81
C ASP A 274 42.51 7.72 -15.52
N ARG A 275 42.25 6.98 -14.43
CA ARG A 275 43.05 7.06 -13.19
C ARG A 275 44.47 6.53 -13.40
N ALA A 276 44.62 5.36 -14.04
CA ALA A 276 45.93 4.77 -14.29
C ALA A 276 46.82 5.62 -15.22
N SER A 277 46.22 6.36 -16.15
CA SER A 277 46.95 7.28 -17.04
C SER A 277 47.34 8.59 -16.33
N GLN A 278 46.50 9.11 -15.42
CA GLN A 278 46.86 10.25 -14.56
C GLN A 278 47.97 9.91 -13.56
N ASP A 279 47.96 8.71 -12.98
CA ASP A 279 49.01 8.23 -12.06
C ASP A 279 50.35 8.01 -12.78
N ARG A 280 50.34 7.55 -14.04
CA ARG A 280 51.57 7.45 -14.85
C ARG A 280 52.12 8.83 -15.23
N ALA A 281 51.25 9.75 -15.63
CA ALA A 281 51.66 11.11 -15.99
C ALA A 281 52.22 11.91 -14.80
N SER A 282 51.77 11.62 -13.57
CA SER A 282 52.32 12.22 -12.36
C SER A 282 53.66 11.61 -11.94
N GLN A 283 53.84 10.30 -12.11
CA GLN A 283 55.13 9.62 -11.90
C GLN A 283 56.22 10.06 -12.91
N ASP A 284 55.86 10.25 -14.18
CA ASP A 284 56.79 10.73 -15.21
C ASP A 284 57.21 12.20 -15.00
N ARG A 285 56.37 13.03 -14.37
CA ARG A 285 56.75 14.41 -13.99
C ARG A 285 57.65 14.47 -12.77
N ALA A 286 57.51 13.52 -11.85
CA ALA A 286 58.33 13.45 -10.63
C ALA A 286 59.75 12.90 -10.88
N SER A 287 59.98 12.24 -12.01
CA SER A 287 61.28 11.66 -12.39
C SER A 287 62.14 12.56 -13.29
N GLN A 288 61.60 13.71 -13.73
CA GLN A 288 62.28 14.69 -14.59
C GLN A 288 62.68 16.00 -13.88
N GLY A 289 62.47 16.10 -12.56
CA GLY A 289 62.88 17.24 -11.72
C GLY A 289 63.90 16.80 -10.68
#